data_AF-A0A8J8NHG0-F1
#
_entry.id   AF-A0A8J8NHG0-F1
#
_cell.length_a   1.000
_cell.length_b   1.000
_cell.length_c   1.000
_cell.angle_alpha   90.00
_cell.angle_beta   90.00
_cell.angle_gamma   90.00
#
_symmetry.space_group_name_H-M   'P 1'
#
loop_
_entity.id
_entity.type
_entity.pdbx_description
1 polymer ?
#
loop_
_entity_poly.entity_id
_entity_poly.type
_entity_poly.pdbx_seq_one_letter_code
_entity_poly.pdbx_strand_id
1 'polypeptide(L)'
;MEGASDSSTQQAKLSEEEQKDPQINPPENLVNTTSLLKAEAQQASEVVDEVVAKVYDWAVDLMKKEQLRLDGLGVKPIDLQVIDMSVLIEGKKKQINRVIFNSEIDFTKVTQILISQSIACSFRPGYQYVNVVCYISGKDIPIIFPYVYKTRIRSQAGKNNLKHWILINKQFQEAYHLVQSYETIK
;
A
#
# COMPACT_ATOMS: atom_id res chain seq x y z
N MET A 1 11.79 -12.30 -72.85
CA MET A 1 11.10 -11.72 -74.02
C MET A 1 9.72 -11.32 -73.58
N GLU A 2 9.34 -10.09 -73.93
CA GLU A 2 7.97 -9.51 -73.89
C GLU A 2 7.37 -9.32 -72.48
N GLY A 3 6.82 -8.20 -72.05
CA GLY A 3 6.42 -6.88 -72.61
C GLY A 3 5.46 -6.30 -71.56
N ALA A 4 5.67 -5.10 -70.99
CA ALA A 4 4.97 -3.85 -71.36
C ALA A 4 3.49 -4.05 -71.76
N SER A 5 2.47 -3.27 -71.39
CA SER A 5 2.27 -2.00 -70.68
C SER A 5 0.81 -1.62 -70.95
N ASP A 6 0.08 -1.01 -70.01
CA ASP A 6 -0.92 0.05 -70.28
C ASP A 6 -1.46 0.54 -68.92
N SER A 7 -1.18 1.79 -68.51
CA SER A 7 -1.86 3.05 -68.89
C SER A 7 -3.35 3.03 -68.47
N SER A 8 -3.90 3.98 -67.71
CA SER A 8 -3.81 5.42 -67.93
C SER A 8 -4.33 6.22 -66.72
N THR A 9 -3.72 7.39 -66.58
CA THR A 9 -4.04 8.55 -65.75
C THR A 9 -5.39 9.17 -66.11
N GLN A 10 -6.13 9.70 -65.12
CA GLN A 10 -6.77 11.03 -65.26
C GLN A 10 -7.14 11.66 -63.91
N GLN A 11 -6.76 12.94 -63.81
CA GLN A 11 -6.90 13.84 -62.66
C GLN A 11 -8.28 14.52 -62.60
N ALA A 12 -8.67 14.84 -61.36
CA ALA A 12 -9.29 16.07 -60.87
C ALA A 12 -10.54 16.66 -61.56
N LYS A 13 -11.59 16.85 -60.74
CA LYS A 13 -12.34 18.11 -60.70
C LYS A 13 -12.89 18.38 -59.29
N LEU A 14 -12.54 19.56 -58.77
CA LEU A 14 -13.06 20.21 -57.56
C LEU A 14 -14.53 20.61 -57.72
N SER A 15 -15.28 20.56 -56.62
CA SER A 15 -16.36 21.51 -56.34
C SER A 15 -16.40 21.74 -54.83
N GLU A 16 -16.09 22.97 -54.44
CA GLU A 16 -16.26 23.53 -53.10
C GLU A 16 -17.76 23.74 -52.82
N GLU A 17 -18.26 23.23 -51.71
CA GLU A 17 -19.50 23.70 -51.10
C GLU A 17 -19.19 24.10 -49.65
N GLU A 18 -19.23 25.42 -49.41
CA GLU A 18 -19.22 26.03 -48.09
C GLU A 18 -20.45 25.58 -47.28
N GLN A 19 -20.26 24.69 -46.31
CA GLN A 19 -21.24 24.46 -45.25
C GLN A 19 -20.97 25.42 -44.10
N LYS A 20 -21.89 26.37 -43.94
CA LYS A 20 -21.97 27.34 -42.86
C LYS A 20 -22.47 26.62 -41.60
N ASP A 21 -21.57 26.29 -40.68
CA ASP A 21 -21.93 25.72 -39.38
C ASP A 21 -22.79 26.70 -38.57
N PRO A 22 -23.93 26.28 -38.01
CA PRO A 22 -24.65 27.10 -37.04
C PRO A 22 -23.86 27.15 -35.73
N GLN A 23 -23.42 28.35 -35.35
CA GLN A 23 -22.92 28.66 -34.00
C GLN A 23 -24.03 28.36 -32.98
N ILE A 24 -23.95 27.19 -32.34
CA ILE A 24 -24.69 26.88 -31.12
C ILE A 24 -23.85 27.44 -29.97
N ASN A 25 -24.26 28.59 -29.42
CA ASN A 25 -23.72 29.06 -28.15
C ASN A 25 -24.07 28.01 -27.07
N PRO A 26 -23.10 27.45 -26.33
CA PRO A 26 -23.42 26.54 -25.24
C PRO A 26 -24.12 27.35 -24.12
N PRO A 27 -25.16 26.78 -23.47
CA PRO A 27 -25.85 27.47 -22.39
C PRO A 27 -24.90 27.74 -21.21
N GLU A 28 -24.87 29.00 -20.76
CA GLU A 28 -24.06 29.54 -19.65
C GLU A 28 -24.46 29.01 -18.26
N ASN A 29 -24.61 27.70 -18.08
CA ASN A 29 -24.88 27.11 -16.76
C ASN A 29 -24.24 25.73 -16.56
N LEU A 30 -23.09 25.48 -17.20
CA LEU A 30 -22.17 24.43 -16.79
C LEU A 30 -21.35 24.96 -15.61
N VAL A 31 -21.93 24.85 -14.41
CA VAL A 31 -21.18 24.93 -13.14
C VAL A 31 -19.93 24.06 -13.30
N ASN A 32 -18.75 24.61 -12.99
CA ASN A 32 -17.44 23.97 -13.14
C ASN A 32 -17.38 22.60 -12.42
N THR A 33 -17.88 21.54 -13.05
CA THR A 33 -17.93 20.18 -12.51
C THR A 33 -16.52 19.68 -12.19
N THR A 34 -15.53 20.13 -12.96
CA THR A 34 -14.11 19.81 -12.75
C THR A 34 -13.53 20.46 -11.48
N SER A 35 -13.96 21.67 -11.10
CA SER A 35 -13.46 22.29 -9.87
C SER A 35 -14.12 21.68 -8.62
N LEU A 36 -15.39 21.28 -8.72
CA LEU A 36 -16.09 20.55 -7.67
C LEU A 36 -15.44 19.17 -7.42
N LEU A 37 -15.20 18.39 -8.48
CA LEU A 37 -14.52 17.09 -8.37
C LEU A 37 -13.09 17.20 -7.82
N LYS A 38 -12.35 18.26 -8.18
CA LYS A 38 -11.02 18.53 -7.61
C LYS A 38 -11.10 18.91 -6.13
N ALA A 39 -12.05 19.75 -5.73
CA ALA A 39 -12.24 20.12 -4.34
C ALA A 39 -12.68 18.93 -3.48
N GLU A 40 -13.59 18.09 -3.99
CA GLU A 40 -14.00 16.83 -3.34
C GLU A 40 -12.84 15.84 -3.24
N ALA A 41 -12.01 15.70 -4.28
CA ALA A 41 -10.83 14.84 -4.26
C ALA A 41 -9.75 15.37 -3.28
N GLN A 42 -9.57 16.68 -3.22
CA GLN A 42 -8.62 17.33 -2.31
C GLN A 42 -9.08 17.17 -0.85
N GLN A 43 -10.36 17.45 -0.58
CA GLN A 43 -10.96 17.27 0.74
C GLN A 43 -10.95 15.79 1.16
N ALA A 44 -11.22 14.86 0.24
CA ALA A 44 -11.11 13.44 0.49
C ALA A 44 -9.65 13.01 0.77
N SER A 45 -8.66 13.59 0.08
CA SER A 45 -7.24 13.36 0.34
C SER A 45 -6.84 13.84 1.73
N GLU A 46 -7.24 15.06 2.11
CA GLU A 46 -6.95 15.64 3.43
C GLU A 46 -7.56 14.82 4.58
N VAL A 47 -8.80 14.35 4.40
CA VAL A 47 -9.47 13.47 5.37
C VAL A 47 -8.78 12.11 5.46
N VAL A 48 -8.29 11.57 4.33
CA VAL A 48 -7.52 10.32 4.33
C VAL A 48 -6.20 10.50 5.10
N ASP A 49 -5.51 11.61 4.90
CA ASP A 49 -4.25 11.92 5.60
C ASP A 49 -4.46 12.08 7.11
N GLU A 50 -5.54 12.74 7.54
CA GLU A 50 -5.89 12.89 8.95
C GLU A 50 -6.21 11.52 9.61
N VAL A 51 -6.97 10.66 8.92
CA VAL A 51 -7.26 9.31 9.42
C VAL A 51 -5.99 8.47 9.51
N VAL A 52 -5.09 8.56 8.52
CA VAL A 52 -3.81 7.85 8.53
C VAL A 52 -2.94 8.29 9.70
N ALA A 53 -2.84 9.59 9.96
CA ALA A 53 -2.11 10.12 11.11
C ALA A 53 -2.67 9.60 12.43
N LYS A 54 -3.99 9.66 12.63
CA LYS A 54 -4.65 9.13 13.84
C LYS A 54 -4.43 7.64 14.03
N VAL A 55 -4.49 6.85 12.95
CA VAL A 55 -4.21 5.41 12.98
C VAL A 55 -2.75 5.15 13.40
N TYR A 56 -1.81 5.91 12.84
CA TYR A 56 -0.40 5.77 13.16
C TYR A 56 -0.11 6.09 14.63
N ASP A 57 -0.57 7.24 15.13
CA ASP A 57 -0.36 7.66 16.51
C ASP A 57 -0.93 6.64 17.50
N TRP A 58 -2.16 6.17 17.24
CA TRP A 58 -2.79 5.12 18.03
C TRP A 58 -1.99 3.81 18.04
N ALA A 59 -1.47 3.39 16.89
CA ALA A 59 -0.70 2.17 16.77
C ALA A 59 0.66 2.28 17.48
N VAL A 60 1.31 3.44 17.40
CA VAL A 60 2.54 3.75 18.13
C VAL A 60 2.31 3.77 19.64
N ASP A 61 1.21 4.35 20.12
CA ASP A 61 0.87 4.36 21.55
C ASP A 61 0.67 2.95 22.11
N LEU A 62 -0.01 2.08 21.36
CA LEU A 62 -0.15 0.67 21.73
C LEU A 62 1.19 -0.07 21.71
N MET A 63 2.08 0.26 20.79
CA MET A 63 3.41 -0.33 20.73
C MET A 63 4.28 0.12 21.89
N LYS A 64 4.27 1.40 22.25
CA LYS A 64 5.03 1.93 23.39
C LYS A 64 4.61 1.29 24.71
N LYS A 65 3.32 0.99 24.89
CA LYS A 65 2.84 0.20 26.04
C LYS A 65 3.46 -1.19 26.06
N GLU A 66 3.57 -1.84 24.92
CA GLU A 66 4.21 -3.15 24.81
C GLU A 66 5.72 -3.07 25.04
N GLN A 67 6.40 -2.03 24.56
CA GLN A 67 7.81 -1.78 24.86
C GLN A 67 8.05 -1.65 26.36
N LEU A 68 7.23 -0.87 27.06
CA LEU A 68 7.32 -0.74 28.52
C LEU A 68 7.10 -2.07 29.24
N ARG A 69 6.14 -2.89 28.77
CA ARG A 69 5.91 -4.23 29.31
C ARG A 69 7.12 -5.14 29.11
N LEU A 70 7.70 -5.15 27.91
CA LEU A 70 8.88 -5.95 27.58
C LEU A 70 10.11 -5.48 28.37
N ASP A 71 10.28 -4.17 28.57
CA ASP A 71 11.36 -3.62 29.39
C ASP A 71 11.25 -4.11 30.85
N GLY A 72 10.03 -4.13 31.40
CA GLY A 72 9.75 -4.73 32.71
C GLY A 72 10.10 -6.23 32.81
N LEU A 73 10.23 -6.93 31.67
CA LEU A 73 10.69 -8.32 31.58
C LEU A 73 12.18 -8.44 31.25
N GLY A 74 12.92 -7.33 31.20
CA GLY A 74 14.34 -7.29 30.87
C GLY A 74 14.65 -7.28 29.38
N VAL A 75 13.65 -7.11 28.51
CA VAL A 75 13.81 -7.06 27.05
C VAL A 75 13.58 -5.62 26.58
N LYS A 76 14.62 -4.97 26.03
CA LYS A 76 14.53 -3.59 25.54
C LYS A 76 14.53 -3.55 24.01
N PRO A 77 13.39 -3.81 23.34
CA PRO A 77 13.36 -3.85 21.88
C PRO A 77 13.65 -2.48 21.26
N ILE A 78 14.27 -2.48 20.09
CA ILE A 78 14.53 -1.27 19.31
C ILE A 78 13.29 -0.94 18.47
N ASP A 79 12.76 0.27 18.62
CA ASP A 79 11.77 0.84 17.71
C ASP A 79 12.42 1.14 16.34
N LEU A 80 11.81 0.68 15.25
CA LEU A 80 12.20 1.07 13.92
C LEU A 80 11.16 1.96 13.27
N GLN A 81 11.64 3.07 12.69
CA GLN A 81 10.82 3.93 11.87
C GLN A 81 10.37 3.19 10.60
N VAL A 82 9.06 2.99 10.51
CA VAL A 82 8.39 2.44 9.33
C VAL A 82 8.06 3.57 8.35
N ILE A 83 8.43 3.39 7.09
CA ILE A 83 8.12 4.31 5.98
C ILE A 83 6.76 3.96 5.37
N ASP A 84 6.53 2.66 5.10
CA ASP A 84 5.31 2.19 4.45
C ASP A 84 4.89 0.83 4.99
N MET A 85 3.58 0.61 5.04
CA MET A 85 2.94 -0.66 5.32
C MET A 85 1.88 -0.94 4.28
N SER A 86 2.04 -2.04 3.58
CA SER A 86 1.14 -2.45 2.51
C SER A 86 0.87 -3.95 2.57
N VAL A 87 -0.25 -4.37 2.03
CA VAL A 87 -0.54 -5.79 1.81
C VAL A 87 -0.59 -6.06 0.33
N LEU A 88 0.32 -6.91 -0.13
CA LEU A 88 0.36 -7.38 -1.51
C LEU A 88 -0.51 -8.62 -1.68
N ILE A 89 -1.06 -8.81 -2.88
CA ILE A 89 -1.77 -10.01 -3.25
C ILE A 89 -0.97 -10.73 -4.33
N GLU A 90 -0.58 -11.97 -4.05
CA GLU A 90 0.05 -12.86 -5.02
C GLU A 90 -0.95 -13.94 -5.43
N GLY A 91 -1.25 -14.01 -6.74
CA GLY A 91 -2.28 -14.88 -7.28
C GLY A 91 -3.68 -14.56 -6.73
N LYS A 92 -4.47 -15.59 -6.44
CA LYS A 92 -5.88 -15.42 -6.00
C LYS A 92 -6.06 -15.34 -4.48
N LYS A 93 -5.10 -15.83 -3.70
CA LYS A 93 -5.33 -16.14 -2.27
C LYS A 93 -4.20 -15.72 -1.33
N LYS A 94 -2.96 -15.58 -1.80
CA LYS A 94 -1.82 -15.31 -0.92
C LYS A 94 -1.74 -13.82 -0.66
N GLN A 95 -1.82 -13.45 0.62
CA GLN A 95 -1.61 -12.08 1.08
C GLN A 95 -0.23 -11.98 1.72
N ILE A 96 0.53 -10.96 1.35
CA ILE A 96 1.89 -10.74 1.82
C ILE A 96 1.96 -9.38 2.52
N ASN A 97 2.42 -9.38 3.76
CA ASN A 97 2.58 -8.19 4.58
C ASN A 97 3.91 -7.53 4.27
N ARG A 98 3.87 -6.37 3.63
CA ARG A 98 5.06 -5.64 3.20
C ARG A 98 5.28 -4.46 4.12
N VAL A 99 6.52 -4.34 4.61
CA VAL A 99 6.93 -3.24 5.49
C VAL A 99 8.25 -2.68 4.97
N ILE A 100 8.28 -1.37 4.76
CA ILE A 100 9.50 -0.65 4.41
C ILE A 100 9.97 0.12 5.62
N PHE A 101 11.26 0.01 5.96
CA PHE A 101 11.88 0.66 7.11
C PHE A 101 12.88 1.70 6.66
N ASN A 102 12.98 2.79 7.43
CA ASN A 102 14.09 3.73 7.33
C ASN A 102 15.29 3.21 8.15
N SER A 103 15.88 2.10 7.71
CA SER A 103 16.93 1.41 8.47
C SER A 103 17.92 0.71 7.55
N GLU A 104 19.18 0.58 7.99
CA GLU A 104 20.27 -0.19 7.36
C GLU A 104 20.24 -1.69 7.72
N ILE A 105 19.24 -2.13 8.49
CA ILE A 105 19.22 -3.50 9.00
C ILE A 105 19.06 -4.51 7.85
N ASP A 106 19.91 -5.54 7.89
CA ASP A 106 19.78 -6.72 7.05
C ASP A 106 18.67 -7.64 7.58
N PHE A 107 17.47 -7.50 7.01
CA PHE A 107 16.33 -8.30 7.40
C PHE A 107 16.41 -9.77 6.96
N THR A 108 17.33 -10.15 6.07
CA THR A 108 17.53 -11.57 5.71
C THR A 108 18.00 -12.40 6.91
N LYS A 109 18.56 -11.73 7.93
CA LYS A 109 19.00 -12.33 9.19
C LYS A 109 17.90 -12.44 10.25
N VAL A 110 16.66 -12.02 9.95
CA VAL A 110 15.53 -12.23 10.87
C VAL A 110 15.26 -13.73 10.99
N THR A 111 15.40 -14.25 12.20
CA THR A 111 15.21 -15.67 12.52
C THR A 111 13.80 -15.98 13.00
N GLN A 112 13.13 -15.00 13.60
CA GLN A 112 11.81 -15.16 14.18
C GLN A 112 11.01 -13.87 14.11
N ILE A 113 9.72 -14.01 13.77
CA ILE A 113 8.72 -12.93 13.83
C ILE A 113 7.64 -13.38 14.81
N LEU A 114 7.48 -12.63 15.89
CA LEU A 114 6.38 -12.76 16.83
C LEU A 114 5.36 -11.66 16.58
N ILE A 115 4.08 -11.98 16.78
CA ILE A 115 3.00 -11.00 16.69
C ILE A 115 2.15 -11.06 17.95
N SER A 116 1.67 -9.90 18.40
CA SER A 116 0.66 -9.85 19.45
C SER A 116 -0.69 -10.37 18.96
N GLN A 117 -1.62 -10.55 19.90
CA GLN A 117 -3.03 -10.70 19.57
C GLN A 117 -3.51 -9.50 18.73
N SER A 118 -4.34 -9.76 17.72
CA SER A 118 -4.90 -8.71 16.86
C SER A 118 -5.94 -7.87 17.59
N ILE A 119 -5.86 -6.55 17.43
CA ILE A 119 -6.80 -5.56 17.98
C ILE A 119 -7.46 -4.81 16.83
N ALA A 120 -8.79 -4.66 16.86
CA ALA A 120 -9.50 -3.92 15.82
C ALA A 120 -9.09 -2.44 15.82
N CYS A 121 -8.84 -1.87 14.65
CA CYS A 121 -8.50 -0.45 14.53
C CYS A 121 -9.75 0.42 14.70
N SER A 122 -9.76 1.24 15.75
CA SER A 122 -10.90 2.12 16.09
C SER A 122 -11.14 3.23 15.05
N PHE A 123 -10.09 3.63 14.33
CA PHE A 123 -10.14 4.75 13.37
C PHE A 123 -10.35 4.29 11.93
N ARG A 124 -10.24 2.98 11.65
CA ARG A 124 -10.33 2.45 10.28
C ARG A 124 -11.04 1.08 10.27
N PRO A 125 -12.36 1.04 10.03
CA PRO A 125 -13.13 -0.21 10.00
C PRO A 125 -12.55 -1.26 9.04
N GLY A 126 -12.55 -2.52 9.49
CA GLY A 126 -12.00 -3.66 8.73
C GLY A 126 -10.48 -3.82 8.81
N TYR A 127 -9.78 -2.87 9.45
CA TYR A 127 -8.36 -2.98 9.77
C TYR A 127 -8.15 -3.53 11.17
N GLN A 128 -7.02 -4.20 11.34
CA GLN A 128 -6.55 -4.75 12.60
C GLN A 128 -5.11 -4.29 12.84
N TYR A 129 -4.70 -4.33 14.09
CA TYR A 129 -3.39 -3.97 14.57
C TYR A 129 -2.74 -5.15 15.28
N VAL A 130 -1.42 -5.28 15.12
CA VAL A 130 -0.57 -6.13 15.95
C VAL A 130 0.73 -5.39 16.25
N ASN A 131 1.33 -5.67 17.41
CA ASN A 131 2.76 -5.47 17.60
C ASN A 131 3.52 -6.58 16.88
N VAL A 132 4.58 -6.22 16.18
CA VAL A 132 5.49 -7.18 15.53
C VAL A 132 6.84 -7.08 16.20
N VAL A 133 7.36 -8.22 16.66
CA VAL A 133 8.69 -8.33 17.25
C VAL A 133 9.56 -9.25 16.39
N CYS A 134 10.71 -8.76 15.96
CA CYS A 134 11.66 -9.51 15.13
C CYS A 134 12.95 -9.79 15.90
N TYR A 135 13.37 -11.05 15.91
CA TYR A 135 14.70 -11.46 16.36
C TYR A 135 15.64 -11.61 15.17
N ILE A 136 16.87 -11.12 15.31
CA ILE A 136 17.88 -11.13 14.27
C ILE A 136 19.08 -11.95 14.73
N SER A 137 19.56 -12.85 13.88
CA SER A 137 20.75 -13.67 14.15
C SER A 137 21.96 -12.80 14.48
N GLY A 138 22.64 -13.10 15.59
CA GLY A 138 23.80 -12.35 16.06
C GLY A 138 23.46 -11.01 16.72
N LYS A 139 22.18 -10.73 17.03
CA LYS A 139 21.74 -9.59 17.83
C LYS A 139 20.89 -10.05 19.00
N ASP A 140 21.28 -9.66 20.20
CA ASP A 140 20.54 -9.99 21.43
C ASP A 140 19.32 -9.09 21.65
N ILE A 141 19.29 -7.94 20.98
CA ILE A 141 18.22 -6.95 21.13
C ILE A 141 17.21 -7.12 19.99
N PRO A 142 15.95 -7.49 20.29
CA PRO A 142 14.92 -7.61 19.27
C PRO A 142 14.48 -6.24 18.76
N ILE A 143 13.81 -6.24 17.63
CA ILE A 143 13.18 -5.06 17.03
C ILE A 143 11.69 -5.15 17.24
N ILE A 144 11.04 -4.01 17.46
CA ILE A 144 9.58 -3.91 17.52
C ILE A 144 9.08 -2.81 16.59
N PHE A 145 7.92 -3.02 15.99
CA PHE A 145 7.21 -2.00 15.22
C PHE A 145 5.70 -2.27 15.21
N PRO A 146 4.87 -1.23 15.03
CA PRO A 146 3.42 -1.40 14.91
C PRO A 146 3.06 -1.87 13.49
N TYR A 147 2.07 -2.74 13.36
CA TYR A 147 1.56 -3.14 12.04
C TYR A 147 0.04 -3.08 11.97
N VAL A 148 -0.48 -2.20 11.11
CA VAL A 148 -1.91 -2.05 10.84
C VAL A 148 -2.23 -2.57 9.45
N TYR A 149 -3.16 -3.52 9.37
CA TYR A 149 -3.44 -4.25 8.13
C TYR A 149 -4.92 -4.43 7.88
N LYS A 150 -5.28 -4.48 6.59
CA LYS A 150 -6.63 -4.83 6.17
C LYS A 150 -6.82 -6.34 6.27
N THR A 151 -7.84 -6.77 6.99
CA THR A 151 -8.09 -8.22 7.20
C THR A 151 -8.55 -8.95 5.94
N ARG A 152 -9.26 -8.24 5.06
CA ARG A 152 -9.79 -8.74 3.79
C ARG A 152 -9.68 -7.66 2.72
N ILE A 153 -8.90 -7.92 1.68
CA ILE A 153 -8.69 -6.96 0.58
C ILE A 153 -9.69 -7.16 -0.55
N ARG A 154 -10.00 -8.44 -0.86
CA ARG A 154 -11.00 -8.84 -1.85
C ARG A 154 -11.85 -9.96 -1.28
N SER A 155 -13.11 -10.06 -1.70
CA SER A 155 -14.02 -11.13 -1.27
C SER A 155 -13.48 -12.54 -1.55
N GLN A 156 -12.71 -12.70 -2.64
CA GLN A 156 -12.11 -13.97 -3.04
C GLN A 156 -10.73 -14.24 -2.41
N ALA A 157 -10.05 -13.21 -1.91
CA ALA A 157 -8.82 -13.40 -1.16
C ALA A 157 -9.19 -13.87 0.25
N GLY A 158 -8.64 -15.00 0.70
CA GLY A 158 -8.85 -15.48 2.07
C GLY A 158 -8.43 -14.44 3.10
N LYS A 159 -8.82 -14.57 4.38
CA LYS A 159 -8.41 -13.62 5.44
C LYS A 159 -6.89 -13.53 5.55
N ASN A 160 -6.34 -12.32 5.72
CA ASN A 160 -4.91 -12.16 6.00
C ASN A 160 -4.56 -12.89 7.31
N ASN A 161 -3.71 -13.92 7.20
CA ASN A 161 -3.29 -14.76 8.32
C ASN A 161 -1.91 -14.34 8.86
N LEU A 162 -1.40 -13.20 8.39
CA LEU A 162 -0.10 -12.61 8.72
C LEU A 162 1.12 -13.49 8.37
N LYS A 163 0.99 -14.64 7.70
CA LYS A 163 2.09 -15.63 7.66
C LYS A 163 3.23 -15.25 6.72
N HIS A 164 2.93 -14.47 5.69
CA HIS A 164 3.91 -14.07 4.69
C HIS A 164 4.30 -12.62 4.92
N TRP A 165 5.60 -12.37 5.02
CA TRP A 165 6.16 -11.03 5.19
C TRP A 165 7.23 -10.74 4.14
N ILE A 166 7.29 -9.47 3.73
CA ILE A 166 8.43 -8.89 3.04
C ILE A 166 8.88 -7.69 3.86
N LEU A 167 10.09 -7.76 4.40
CA LEU A 167 10.72 -6.68 5.14
C LEU A 167 11.75 -6.01 4.24
N ILE A 168 11.68 -4.69 4.10
CA ILE A 168 12.49 -3.93 3.15
C ILE A 168 13.26 -2.85 3.91
N ASN A 169 14.59 -2.82 3.75
CA ASN A 169 15.43 -1.79 4.35
C ASN A 169 15.51 -0.54 3.45
N LYS A 170 16.24 0.50 3.89
CA LYS A 170 16.31 1.75 3.12
C LYS A 170 17.16 1.66 1.83
N GLN A 171 17.88 0.55 1.65
CA GLN A 171 18.57 0.18 0.41
C GLN A 171 17.63 -0.55 -0.57
N PHE A 172 16.35 -0.71 -0.24
CA PHE A 172 15.38 -1.50 -0.99
C PHE A 172 15.74 -2.98 -1.11
N GLN A 173 16.56 -3.50 -0.18
CA GLN A 173 16.82 -4.94 -0.10
C GLN A 173 15.61 -5.63 0.54
N GLU A 174 15.06 -6.61 -0.16
CA GLU A 174 13.88 -7.36 0.29
C GLU A 174 14.28 -8.65 1.01
N ALA A 175 13.65 -8.91 2.15
CA ALA A 175 13.76 -10.18 2.88
C ALA A 175 12.37 -10.82 3.02
N TYR A 176 12.26 -12.06 2.54
CA TYR A 176 11.02 -12.83 2.52
C TYR A 176 10.96 -13.75 3.73
N HIS A 177 9.86 -13.69 4.49
CA HIS A 177 9.68 -14.52 5.68
C HIS A 177 8.34 -15.27 5.63
N LEU A 178 8.39 -16.53 6.08
CA LEU A 178 7.23 -17.38 6.30
C LEU A 178 7.14 -17.75 7.78
N VAL A 179 6.12 -17.25 8.46
CA VAL A 179 5.82 -17.65 9.84
C VAL A 179 4.99 -18.93 9.82
N GLN A 180 5.58 -20.03 10.28
CA GLN A 180 4.91 -21.33 10.27
C GLN A 180 3.79 -21.40 11.32
N SER A 181 4.07 -20.89 12.52
CA SER A 181 3.17 -20.82 13.67
C SER A 181 3.43 -19.54 14.46
N TYR A 182 2.38 -18.94 15.01
CA TYR A 182 2.52 -17.89 16.00
C TYR A 182 2.52 -18.49 17.39
N GLU A 183 3.51 -18.11 18.18
CA GLU A 183 3.43 -18.26 19.61
C GLU A 183 2.76 -17.00 20.16
N THR A 184 1.63 -17.17 20.84
CA THR A 184 1.00 -16.05 21.55
C THR A 184 1.90 -15.68 22.71
N ILE A 185 2.39 -14.43 22.72
CA ILE A 185 3.05 -13.87 23.90
C ILE A 185 1.96 -13.76 24.99
N LYS A 186 2.09 -14.57 26.05
CA LYS A 186 1.19 -14.57 27.21
C LYS A 186 1.59 -13.51 28.23
#